data_AF-A0A1J4KMP8-F1
#
_entry.id   AF-A0A1J4KMP8-F1
#
_cell.length_a   1.000
_cell.length_b   1.000
_cell.length_c   1.000
_cell.angle_alpha   90.00
_cell.angle_beta   90.00
_cell.angle_gamma   90.00
#
_symmetry.space_group_name_H-M   'P 1'
#
loop_
_entity.id
_entity.type
_entity.pdbx_description
1 polymer ?
#
loop_
_entity_poly.entity_id
_entity_poly.type
_entity_poly.pdbx_seq_one_letter_code
_entity_poly.pdbx_strand_id
1 'polypeptide(L)'
;MGCSFGVEQVLACLAFAINIIAAAAYFNMFESHTDVETGCNPGNYGRFCNASFYMAFSVFALGLVCLIFAIAELGLMIKPDWFSFVDSPFLRGIVYILSGIAVLGASGDLGIAAGALQMIIGVVLIVYFVVIKGKGGCKC
;
A
#
# COMPACT_ATOMS: atom_id res chain seq x y z
N MET A 1 22.60 18.13 -10.78
CA MET A 1 22.39 17.47 -9.47
C MET A 1 21.21 18.01 -8.64
N GLY A 2 20.50 19.09 -9.02
CA GLY A 2 19.58 19.78 -8.07
C GLY A 2 18.06 19.64 -8.25
N CYS A 3 17.51 19.08 -9.36
CA CYS A 3 16.06 19.16 -9.60
C CYS A 3 15.24 17.90 -9.29
N SER A 4 15.84 16.70 -9.21
CA SER A 4 15.09 15.46 -8.97
C SER A 4 14.88 15.14 -7.49
N PHE A 5 15.86 15.51 -6.66
CA PHE A 5 15.96 15.05 -5.27
C PHE A 5 14.77 15.48 -4.40
N GLY A 6 14.25 16.71 -4.59
CA GLY A 6 13.11 17.19 -3.84
C GLY A 6 11.78 16.52 -4.20
N VAL A 7 11.57 16.17 -5.48
CA VAL A 7 10.30 15.59 -5.94
C VAL A 7 10.16 14.15 -5.45
N GLU A 8 11.23 13.36 -5.51
CA GLU A 8 11.24 11.97 -5.04
C GLU A 8 10.99 11.88 -3.54
N GLN A 9 11.56 12.79 -2.74
CA GLN A 9 11.32 12.87 -1.29
C GLN A 9 9.88 13.26 -0.96
N VAL A 10 9.30 14.22 -1.70
CA VAL A 10 7.90 14.62 -1.51
C VAL A 10 6.95 13.47 -1.86
N LEU A 11 7.20 12.76 -2.97
CA LEU A 11 6.41 11.60 -3.37
C LEU A 11 6.52 10.47 -2.34
N ALA A 12 7.72 10.23 -1.80
CA ALA A 12 7.91 9.25 -0.74
C ALA A 12 7.16 9.65 0.55
N CYS A 13 7.18 10.93 0.93
CA CYS A 13 6.44 11.45 2.08
C CYS A 13 4.93 11.26 1.95
N LEU A 14 4.38 11.58 0.78
CA LEU A 14 2.97 11.34 0.46
C LEU A 14 2.64 9.85 0.49
N ALA A 15 3.48 9.01 -0.14
CA ALA A 15 3.29 7.56 -0.16
C ALA A 15 3.35 6.97 1.26
N PHE A 16 4.26 7.43 2.11
CA PHE A 16 4.32 7.06 3.53
C PHE A 16 3.00 7.37 4.25
N ALA A 17 2.54 8.63 4.17
CA ALA A 17 1.31 9.05 4.83
C ALA A 17 0.10 8.22 4.37
N ILE A 18 -0.02 7.97 3.06
CA ILE A 18 -1.10 7.17 2.49
C ILE A 18 -1.04 5.72 2.99
N ASN A 19 0.14 5.10 3.05
CA ASN A 19 0.28 3.73 3.56
C ASN A 19 -0.06 3.62 5.04
N ILE A 20 0.24 4.64 5.85
CA ILE A 20 -0.18 4.67 7.26
C ILE A 20 -1.71 4.76 7.38
N ILE A 21 -2.36 5.60 6.58
CA ILE A 21 -3.83 5.70 6.57
C ILE A 21 -4.46 4.39 6.07
N ALA A 22 -3.90 3.76 5.04
CA ALA A 22 -4.35 2.46 4.55
C ALA A 22 -4.19 1.35 5.60
N ALA A 23 -3.07 1.31 6.31
CA ALA A 23 -2.87 0.39 7.43
C ALA A 23 -3.89 0.63 8.56
N ALA A 24 -4.15 1.89 8.90
CA ALA A 24 -5.17 2.25 9.89
C ALA A 24 -6.58 1.81 9.44
N ALA A 25 -6.92 1.93 8.16
CA ALA A 25 -8.18 1.44 7.61
C ALA A 25 -8.32 -0.08 7.76
N TYR A 26 -7.26 -0.84 7.46
CA TYR A 26 -7.26 -2.28 7.68
C TYR A 26 -7.37 -2.65 9.16
N PHE A 27 -6.64 -2.00 10.07
CA PHE A 27 -6.74 -2.31 11.50
C PHE A 27 -8.08 -1.93 12.11
N ASN A 28 -8.71 -0.83 11.65
CA ASN A 28 -10.08 -0.49 12.03
C ASN A 28 -11.06 -1.58 11.56
N MET A 29 -10.93 -2.03 10.30
CA MET A 29 -11.73 -3.13 9.80
C MET A 29 -11.47 -4.44 10.57
N PHE A 30 -10.23 -4.71 10.98
CA PHE A 30 -9.89 -5.89 11.79
C PHE A 30 -10.59 -5.87 13.14
N GLU A 31 -10.62 -4.72 13.83
CA GLU A 31 -11.30 -4.56 15.11
C GLU A 31 -12.80 -4.88 15.01
N SER A 32 -13.45 -4.51 13.89
CA SER A 32 -14.86 -4.85 13.63
C SER A 32 -15.14 -6.33 13.34
N HIS A 33 -14.10 -7.16 13.17
CA HIS A 33 -14.20 -8.60 12.89
C HIS A 33 -13.60 -9.46 14.01
N THR A 34 -13.61 -8.98 15.26
CA THR A 34 -13.00 -9.66 16.42
C THR A 34 -13.81 -10.83 16.97
N ASP A 35 -15.10 -10.91 16.66
CA ASP A 35 -15.94 -12.09 16.96
C ASP A 35 -15.67 -13.21 15.93
N VAL A 36 -14.57 -13.93 16.16
CA VAL A 36 -14.10 -14.97 15.24
C VAL A 36 -14.46 -16.36 15.76
N GLU A 37 -15.47 -16.98 15.16
CA GLU A 37 -15.70 -18.41 15.31
C GLU A 37 -14.63 -19.19 14.52
N THR A 38 -13.94 -20.13 15.16
CA THR A 38 -12.95 -21.02 14.53
C THR A 38 -13.27 -22.47 14.83
N GLY A 39 -12.83 -23.40 13.98
CA GLY A 39 -12.82 -24.83 14.30
C GLY A 39 -14.01 -25.65 13.81
N CYS A 40 -14.79 -25.18 12.83
CA CYS A 40 -15.82 -26.02 12.24
C CYS A 40 -15.20 -27.19 11.44
N ASN A 41 -15.69 -28.40 11.72
CA ASN A 41 -15.29 -29.64 11.04
C ASN A 41 -15.61 -29.55 9.52
N PRO A 42 -14.70 -30.00 8.63
CA PRO A 42 -14.93 -30.04 7.18
C PRO A 42 -16.24 -30.73 6.74
N GLY A 43 -16.82 -31.62 7.54
CA GLY A 43 -18.10 -32.29 7.22
C GLY A 43 -19.31 -31.36 7.02
N ASN A 44 -19.24 -30.10 7.45
CA ASN A 44 -20.28 -29.08 7.23
C ASN A 44 -19.97 -28.20 5.99
N TYR A 45 -19.77 -28.83 4.83
CA TYR A 45 -19.42 -28.19 3.55
C TYR A 45 -20.40 -27.11 3.01
N GLY A 46 -21.49 -26.81 3.73
CA GLY A 46 -22.48 -25.80 3.35
C GLY A 46 -22.47 -24.51 4.18
N ARG A 47 -21.70 -24.41 5.27
CA ARG A 47 -21.60 -23.18 6.07
C ARG A 47 -20.23 -22.52 5.88
N PHE A 48 -20.24 -21.23 5.58
CA PHE A 48 -19.08 -20.32 5.60
C PHE A 48 -18.54 -20.10 7.03
N CYS A 49 -18.45 -21.16 7.83
CA CYS A 49 -18.13 -21.15 9.27
C CYS A 49 -16.80 -20.44 9.57
N ASN A 50 -15.80 -20.61 8.70
CA ASN A 50 -14.47 -20.02 8.89
C ASN A 50 -14.25 -18.75 8.06
N ALA A 51 -15.24 -18.29 7.30
CA ALA A 51 -15.05 -17.15 6.39
C ALA A 51 -14.71 -15.86 7.15
N SER A 52 -15.32 -15.65 8.32
CA SER A 52 -15.00 -14.52 9.20
C SER A 52 -13.55 -14.57 9.71
N PHE A 53 -13.04 -15.75 10.08
CA PHE A 53 -11.64 -15.94 10.46
C PHE A 53 -10.69 -15.59 9.31
N TYR A 54 -10.94 -16.12 8.11
CA TYR A 54 -10.12 -15.81 6.95
C TYR A 54 -10.17 -14.32 6.59
N MET A 55 -11.34 -13.68 6.65
CA MET A 55 -11.46 -12.24 6.41
C MET A 55 -10.67 -11.42 7.45
N ALA A 56 -10.84 -11.70 8.75
CA ALA A 56 -10.11 -11.01 9.81
C ALA A 56 -8.59 -11.18 9.63
N PHE A 57 -8.13 -12.40 9.36
CA PHE A 57 -6.71 -12.66 9.13
C PHE A 57 -6.16 -11.98 7.87
N SER A 58 -6.92 -12.00 6.76
CA SER A 58 -6.54 -11.31 5.53
C SER A 58 -6.44 -9.80 5.72
N VAL A 59 -7.39 -9.19 6.41
CA VAL A 59 -7.39 -7.74 6.73
C VAL A 59 -6.19 -7.39 7.61
N PHE A 60 -5.89 -8.19 8.64
CA PHE A 60 -4.71 -8.00 9.49
C PHE A 60 -3.40 -8.12 8.69
N ALA A 61 -3.27 -9.15 7.85
CA ALA A 61 -2.09 -9.36 7.02
C ALA A 61 -1.89 -8.21 6.01
N LEU A 62 -2.95 -7.73 5.37
CA LEU A 62 -2.88 -6.58 4.46
C LEU A 62 -2.51 -5.29 5.19
N GLY A 63 -3.01 -5.07 6.41
CA GLY A 63 -2.59 -3.96 7.26
C GLY A 63 -1.10 -3.98 7.59
N LEU A 64 -0.55 -5.16 7.91
CA LEU A 64 0.90 -5.34 8.12
C LEU A 64 1.71 -5.08 6.84
N VAL A 65 1.23 -5.52 5.68
CA VAL A 65 1.89 -5.23 4.40
C VAL A 65 1.94 -3.72 4.15
N CYS A 66 0.85 -2.99 4.39
CA CYS A 66 0.86 -1.52 4.30
C CYS A 66 1.86 -0.86 5.26
N LEU A 67 2.02 -1.37 6.49
CA LEU A 67 3.05 -0.89 7.41
C LEU A 67 4.47 -1.15 6.89
N ILE A 68 4.74 -2.33 6.32
CA ILE A 68 6.06 -2.65 5.73
C ILE A 68 6.36 -1.68 4.59
N PHE A 69 5.38 -1.40 3.72
CA PHE A 69 5.55 -0.39 2.66
C PHE A 69 5.76 1.02 3.21
N ALA A 70 5.08 1.41 4.29
CA ALA A 70 5.34 2.69 4.95
C ALA A 70 6.80 2.76 5.47
N ILE A 71 7.30 1.69 6.10
CA ILE A 71 8.70 1.64 6.56
C ILE A 71 9.68 1.73 5.38
N ALA A 72 9.39 1.07 4.26
CA ALA A 72 10.20 1.16 3.05
C ALA A 72 10.25 2.61 2.51
N GLU A 73 9.12 3.31 2.50
CA GLU A 73 9.04 4.72 2.10
C GLU A 73 9.79 5.66 3.05
N LEU A 74 9.73 5.39 4.36
CA LEU A 74 10.52 6.10 5.36
C LEU A 74 12.03 5.85 5.17
N GLY A 75 12.41 4.64 4.78
CA GLY A 75 13.78 4.30 4.39
C GLY A 75 14.26 5.09 3.18
N LEU A 76 13.42 5.20 2.14
CA LEU A 76 13.70 6.01 0.93
C LEU A 76 13.88 7.50 1.25
N MET A 77 13.15 8.04 2.23
CA MET A 77 13.32 9.43 2.66
C MET A 77 14.67 9.69 3.36
N ILE A 78 15.15 8.74 4.18
CA ILE A 78 16.37 8.91 4.98
C ILE A 78 17.63 8.58 4.18
N LYS A 79 17.63 7.45 3.46
CA LYS A 79 18.76 6.99 2.63
C LYS A 79 18.24 6.29 1.37
N PRO A 80 18.02 7.01 0.26
CA PRO A 80 17.55 6.42 -0.99
C PRO A 80 18.50 5.33 -1.53
N ASP A 81 19.81 5.51 -1.35
CA ASP A 81 20.84 4.60 -1.89
C ASP A 81 20.79 3.17 -1.30
N TRP A 82 20.17 2.98 -0.14
CA TRP A 82 20.10 1.66 0.52
C TRP A 82 18.99 0.76 -0.03
N PHE A 83 18.04 1.34 -0.78
CA PHE A 83 16.84 0.66 -1.26
C PHE A 83 16.77 0.61 -2.80
N SER A 84 17.89 0.25 -3.45
CA SER A 84 18.01 0.18 -4.91
C SER A 84 16.97 -0.72 -5.61
N PHE A 85 16.42 -1.73 -4.91
CA PHE A 85 15.36 -2.59 -5.45
C PHE A 85 13.97 -1.92 -5.47
N VAL A 86 13.76 -0.95 -4.59
CA VAL A 86 12.52 -0.15 -4.50
C VAL A 86 12.67 1.17 -5.26
N ASP A 87 13.88 1.52 -5.71
CA ASP A 87 14.19 2.79 -6.36
C ASP A 87 13.53 2.98 -7.75
N SER A 88 12.90 1.95 -8.33
CA SER A 88 12.14 2.11 -9.58
C SER A 88 10.77 2.76 -9.32
N PRO A 89 10.56 4.04 -9.70
CA PRO A 89 9.26 4.69 -9.52
C PRO A 89 8.16 4.02 -10.36
N PHE A 90 8.51 3.36 -11.46
CA PHE A 90 7.56 2.61 -12.27
C PHE A 90 6.99 1.39 -11.51
N LEU A 91 7.87 0.58 -10.92
CA LEU A 91 7.47 -0.61 -10.17
C LEU A 91 6.67 -0.21 -8.92
N ARG A 92 7.14 0.81 -8.18
CA ARG A 92 6.39 1.40 -7.06
C ARG A 92 5.01 1.87 -7.48
N GLY A 93 4.91 2.56 -8.61
CA GLY A 93 3.65 3.04 -9.15
C GLY A 93 2.64 1.93 -9.42
N ILE A 94 3.08 0.82 -10.04
CA ILE A 94 2.22 -0.36 -10.27
C ILE A 94 1.79 -0.98 -8.94
N VAL A 95 2.72 -1.16 -8.00
CA VAL A 95 2.42 -1.72 -6.68
C VAL A 95 1.36 -0.87 -5.97
N TYR A 96 1.45 0.47 -6.04
CA TYR A 96 0.48 1.35 -5.43
C TYR A 96 -0.89 1.35 -6.08
N ILE A 97 -0.97 1.18 -7.40
CA ILE A 97 -2.27 1.02 -8.08
C ILE A 97 -2.93 -0.28 -7.63
N LEU A 98 -2.18 -1.39 -7.63
CA LEU A 98 -2.71 -2.70 -7.23
C LEU A 98 -3.08 -2.74 -5.75
N SER A 99 -2.24 -2.18 -4.87
CA SER A 99 -2.55 -2.10 -3.44
C SER A 99 -3.72 -1.16 -3.17
N GLY A 100 -3.85 -0.07 -3.93
CA GLY A 100 -4.97 0.86 -3.84
C GLY A 100 -6.32 0.16 -4.09
N ILE A 101 -6.40 -0.72 -5.09
CA ILE A 101 -7.60 -1.52 -5.36
C ILE A 101 -7.97 -2.40 -4.15
N ALA A 102 -6.98 -3.03 -3.50
CA ALA A 102 -7.22 -3.82 -2.30
C ALA A 102 -7.72 -2.97 -1.12
N VAL A 103 -7.16 -1.77 -0.95
CA VAL A 103 -7.50 -0.84 0.15
C VAL A 103 -8.91 -0.25 -0.01
N LEU A 104 -9.44 -0.12 -1.23
CA LEU A 104 -10.83 0.31 -1.45
C LEU A 104 -11.85 -0.58 -0.74
N GLY A 105 -11.52 -1.86 -0.51
CA GLY A 105 -12.36 -2.80 0.22
C GLY A 105 -12.31 -2.65 1.74
N ALA A 106 -11.45 -1.78 2.29
CA ALA A 106 -11.24 -1.63 3.71
C ALA A 106 -12.10 -0.50 4.32
N SER A 107 -12.75 -0.75 5.46
CA SER A 107 -13.28 0.29 6.36
C SER A 107 -14.05 1.47 5.71
N GLY A 108 -14.96 1.18 4.78
CA GLY A 108 -15.89 2.17 4.21
C GLY A 108 -15.20 3.43 3.64
N ASP A 109 -15.57 4.61 4.12
CA ASP A 109 -15.07 5.89 3.61
C ASP A 109 -13.56 6.05 3.77
N LEU A 110 -12.97 5.50 4.84
CA LEU A 110 -11.54 5.64 5.12
C LEU A 110 -10.70 4.85 4.10
N GLY A 111 -11.08 3.62 3.78
CA GLY A 111 -10.36 2.86 2.75
C GLY A 111 -10.70 3.29 1.32
N ILE A 112 -11.89 3.81 1.07
CA ILE A 112 -12.18 4.46 -0.23
C ILE A 112 -11.25 5.66 -0.43
N ALA A 113 -11.12 6.54 0.56
CA ALA A 113 -10.23 7.69 0.50
C ALA A 113 -8.75 7.29 0.39
N ALA A 114 -8.30 6.35 1.23
CA ALA A 114 -6.92 5.87 1.22
C ALA A 114 -6.58 5.16 -0.10
N GLY A 115 -7.44 4.27 -0.58
CA GLY A 115 -7.26 3.53 -1.82
C GLY A 115 -7.25 4.45 -3.04
N ALA A 116 -8.13 5.46 -3.09
CA ALA A 116 -8.13 6.46 -4.15
C ALA A 116 -6.82 7.26 -4.18
N LEU A 117 -6.36 7.74 -3.02
CA LEU A 117 -5.08 8.46 -2.90
C LEU A 117 -3.89 7.56 -3.30
N GLN A 118 -3.93 6.29 -2.94
CA GLN A 118 -2.89 5.31 -3.28
C GLN A 118 -2.82 5.02 -4.79
N MET A 119 -3.97 4.95 -5.47
CA MET A 119 -4.00 4.88 -6.93
C MET A 119 -3.49 6.17 -7.58
N ILE A 120 -3.88 7.34 -7.07
CA ILE A 120 -3.42 8.64 -7.60
C ILE A 120 -1.89 8.75 -7.49
N ILE A 121 -1.30 8.46 -6.32
CA ILE A 121 0.17 8.50 -6.16
C ILE A 121 0.86 7.47 -7.08
N GLY A 122 0.25 6.31 -7.28
CA GLY A 122 0.75 5.30 -8.21
C GLY A 122 0.80 5.79 -9.67
N VAL A 123 -0.26 6.46 -10.13
CA VAL A 123 -0.30 7.10 -11.46
C VAL A 123 0.74 8.21 -11.55
N VAL A 124 0.86 9.06 -10.53
CA VAL A 124 1.86 10.15 -10.50
C VAL A 124 3.28 9.60 -10.61
N LEU A 125 3.60 8.49 -9.93
CA LEU A 125 4.91 7.84 -10.02
C LEU A 125 5.20 7.26 -11.42
N ILE A 126 4.20 6.69 -12.08
CA ILE A 126 4.34 6.20 -13.46
C ILE A 126 4.55 7.37 -14.43
N VAL A 127 3.75 8.44 -14.31
CA VAL A 127 3.91 9.65 -15.13
C VAL A 127 5.28 10.28 -14.91
N TYR A 128 5.72 10.38 -13.66
CA TYR A 128 7.06 10.85 -13.31
C TYR A 128 8.14 10.01 -14.01
N PHE A 129 8.04 8.68 -13.97
CA PHE A 129 8.98 7.80 -14.67
C PHE A 129 8.99 8.05 -16.18
N VAL A 130 7.82 8.08 -16.83
CA VAL A 130 7.70 8.22 -18.30
C VAL A 130 8.17 9.59 -18.77
N VAL A 131 7.78 10.66 -18.08
CA VAL A 131 8.04 12.04 -18.52
C VAL A 131 9.47 12.48 -18.18
N ILE A 132 9.96 12.16 -16.99
CA ILE A 132 11.24 12.69 -16.48
C ILE A 132 12.39 11.72 -16.72
N LYS A 133 12.23 10.43 -16.41
CA LYS A 133 13.29 9.43 -16.66
C LYS A 133 13.26 8.85 -18.09
N GLY A 134 12.09 8.66 -18.69
CA GLY A 134 11.91 8.05 -20.02
C GLY A 134 12.43 8.87 -21.20
N LYS A 135 12.53 10.21 -21.07
CA LYS A 135 13.06 11.10 -22.13
C LYS A 135 14.59 11.25 -22.14
N GLY A 136 15.34 10.44 -21.38
CA GLY A 136 16.81 10.35 -21.48
C GLY A 136 17.59 11.46 -20.76
N GLY A 137 17.14 11.90 -19.58
CA GLY A 137 17.59 13.18 -19.00
C GLY A 137 18.43 13.17 -17.72
N CYS A 138 18.67 12.05 -17.04
CA CYS A 138 19.61 12.04 -15.91
C CYS A 138 20.14 10.62 -15.67
N LYS A 139 21.31 10.35 -16.24
CA LYS A 139 22.27 9.42 -15.63
C LYS A 139 22.92 10.21 -14.49
N CYS A 140 22.62 9.83 -13.25
CA CYS A 140 23.54 10.00 -12.14
C CYS A 140 23.98 8.59 -11.76
#